data_AF-N1J611-F1
#
_entry.id   AF-N1J611-F1
#
_cell.length_a   1.000
_cell.length_b   1.000
_cell.length_c   1.000
_cell.angle_alpha   90.00
_cell.angle_beta   90.00
_cell.angle_gamma   90.00
#
_symmetry.space_group_name_H-M   'P 1'
#
loop_
_entity.id
_entity.type
_entity.pdbx_description
1 polymer ?
#
loop_
_entity_poly.entity_id
_entity_poly.type
_entity_poly.pdbx_seq_one_letter_code
_entity_poly.pdbx_strand_id
1 'polypeptide(L)'
;MWINFSVTLVISWLILQVKCDDIPDSDMYLPDGTNGFACGLEFHSIDHVREVAKRGVEAFFSKTMFGKFPTTFEDTQLFNVKSDILLSWPIMSSGLFFKRTPREIS
;
A
#
# COMPACT_ATOMS: atom_id res chain seq x y z
N MET A 1 39.78 26.17 -8.51
CA MET A 1 39.14 24.88 -8.88
C MET A 1 38.08 24.45 -7.85
N TRP A 2 37.31 25.41 -7.31
CA TRP A 2 36.24 25.16 -6.32
C TRP A 2 34.85 25.37 -6.93
N ILE A 3 34.73 26.36 -7.82
CA ILE A 3 33.49 26.66 -8.56
C ILE A 3 33.00 25.42 -9.33
N ASN A 4 33.89 24.72 -10.03
CA ASN A 4 33.51 23.50 -10.76
C ASN A 4 32.98 22.39 -9.84
N PHE A 5 33.54 22.25 -8.64
CA PHE A 5 33.11 21.25 -7.66
C PHE A 5 31.74 21.58 -7.08
N SER A 6 31.51 22.86 -6.75
CA SER A 6 30.21 23.37 -6.30
C SER A 6 29.13 23.19 -7.37
N VAL A 7 29.45 23.47 -8.64
CA VAL A 7 28.52 23.29 -9.77
C VAL A 7 28.17 21.81 -9.95
N THR A 8 29.14 20.90 -9.88
CA THR A 8 28.86 19.46 -9.97
C THR A 8 27.99 18.95 -8.82
N LEU A 9 28.20 19.46 -7.60
CA LEU A 9 27.39 19.10 -6.43
C LEU A 9 25.93 19.53 -6.58
N VAL A 10 25.70 20.76 -7.05
CA VAL A 10 24.35 21.29 -7.28
C VAL A 10 23.64 20.51 -8.39
N ILE A 11 24.34 20.17 -9.48
CA ILE A 11 23.78 19.37 -10.57
C ILE A 11 23.44 17.96 -10.09
N SER A 12 24.32 17.30 -9.33
CA SER A 12 24.04 15.98 -8.76
C SER A 12 22.85 16.00 -7.80
N TRP A 13 22.72 17.05 -6.99
CA TRP A 13 21.59 17.22 -6.07
C TRP A 13 20.27 17.40 -6.83
N LEU A 14 20.26 18.25 -7.87
CA LEU A 14 19.09 18.47 -8.72
C LEU A 14 18.66 17.20 -9.45
N ILE A 15 19.60 16.40 -9.96
CA ILE A 15 19.30 15.11 -10.59
C ILE A 15 18.68 14.15 -9.58
N LEU A 16 19.16 14.16 -8.33
CA LEU A 16 18.60 13.33 -7.26
C LEU A 16 17.16 13.74 -6.91
N GLN A 17 16.90 15.04 -6.79
CA GLN A 17 15.55 15.54 -6.53
C GLN A 17 14.57 15.19 -7.66
N VAL A 18 14.94 15.45 -8.91
CA VAL A 18 14.09 15.12 -10.07
C VAL A 18 13.81 13.61 -10.14
N LYS A 19 14.82 12.77 -9.89
CA LYS A 19 14.61 11.31 -9.88
C LYS A 19 13.75 10.81 -8.72
N CYS A 20 13.67 11.53 -7.61
CA CYS A 20 12.87 11.13 -6.46
C CYS A 20 11.45 11.73 -6.48
N ASP A 21 11.28 12.92 -7.04
CA ASP A 21 9.97 13.60 -7.13
C ASP A 21 9.10 13.09 -8.30
N ASP A 22 9.70 12.56 -9.37
CA ASP A 22 8.98 11.98 -10.53
C ASP A 22 8.54 10.52 -10.33
N ILE A 23 8.83 9.94 -9.16
CA ILE A 23 8.36 8.61 -8.79
C ILE A 23 7.04 8.83 -8.04
N PRO A 24 5.86 8.59 -8.64
CA PRO A 24 4.62 8.59 -7.86
C PRO A 24 4.82 7.65 -6.66
N ASP A 25 4.23 7.93 -5.50
CA ASP A 25 4.41 7.12 -4.27
C ASP A 25 4.19 5.60 -4.49
N SER A 26 3.54 5.20 -5.59
CA SER A 26 3.39 3.81 -6.05
C SER A 26 4.68 3.14 -6.56
N ASP A 27 5.67 3.91 -6.99
CA ASP A 27 6.86 3.45 -7.71
C ASP A 27 8.10 3.44 -6.80
N MET A 28 7.90 3.32 -5.48
CA MET A 28 8.98 3.15 -4.52
C MET A 28 9.92 2.04 -5.00
N TYR A 29 11.19 2.37 -5.24
CA TYR A 29 12.19 1.44 -5.80
C TYR A 29 12.34 0.21 -4.89
N LEU A 30 11.67 -0.88 -5.26
CA LEU A 30 11.80 -2.17 -4.59
C LEU A 30 13.07 -2.86 -5.11
N PRO A 31 13.94 -3.38 -4.22
CA PRO A 31 15.12 -4.12 -4.67
C PRO A 31 14.71 -5.31 -5.53
N ASP A 32 15.52 -5.61 -6.55
CA ASP A 32 15.24 -6.68 -7.52
C ASP A 32 14.89 -8.01 -6.80
N GLY A 33 13.82 -8.66 -7.26
CA GLY A 33 13.23 -9.85 -6.61
C GLY A 33 12.23 -9.56 -5.47
N THR A 34 11.97 -8.30 -5.13
CA THR A 34 11.00 -7.92 -4.09
C THR A 34 9.63 -7.63 -4.71
N ASN A 35 8.68 -8.56 -4.58
CA ASN A 35 7.31 -8.41 -5.05
C ASN A 35 6.37 -8.07 -3.88
N GLY A 36 5.69 -6.92 -3.94
CA GLY A 36 4.78 -6.50 -2.88
C GLY A 36 4.26 -5.08 -3.06
N PHE A 37 3.67 -4.55 -2.00
CA PHE A 37 3.09 -3.22 -1.93
C PHE A 37 3.68 -2.46 -0.75
N ALA A 38 3.93 -1.16 -0.92
CA ALA A 38 4.32 -0.26 0.15
C ALA A 38 3.10 0.54 0.65
N CYS A 39 2.98 0.68 1.96
CA CYS A 39 2.01 1.54 2.62
C CYS A 39 2.78 2.50 3.54
N GLY A 40 3.10 3.70 3.02
CA GLY A 40 4.04 4.60 3.70
C GLY A 40 5.43 3.96 3.83
N LEU A 41 5.89 3.73 5.05
CA LEU A 41 7.18 3.09 5.34
C LEU A 41 7.10 1.57 5.49
N GLU A 42 5.90 1.00 5.40
CA GLU A 42 5.66 -0.43 5.61
C GLU A 42 5.63 -1.19 4.29
N PHE A 43 6.36 -2.29 4.21
CA PHE A 43 6.36 -3.18 3.06
C PHE A 43 5.55 -4.44 3.34
N HIS A 44 4.61 -4.75 2.44
CA HIS A 44 3.81 -5.97 2.46
C HIS A 44 4.17 -6.85 1.26
N SER A 45 4.66 -8.06 1.52
CA SER A 45 4.94 -9.02 0.44
C SER A 45 3.67 -9.41 -0.31
N ILE A 46 3.82 -9.73 -1.59
CA ILE A 46 2.70 -10.13 -2.45
C ILE A 46 1.92 -11.33 -1.88
N ASP A 47 2.62 -12.27 -1.24
CA ASP A 47 2.00 -13.45 -0.62
C ASP A 47 1.15 -13.06 0.58
N HIS A 48 1.62 -12.12 1.41
CA HIS A 48 0.86 -11.63 2.54
C HIS A 48 -0.40 -10.90 2.07
N VAL A 49 -0.28 -10.02 1.06
CA VAL A 49 -1.41 -9.29 0.48
C VAL A 49 -2.45 -10.25 -0.11
N ARG A 50 -2.02 -11.31 -0.81
CA ARG A 50 -2.93 -12.32 -1.37
C ARG A 50 -3.72 -13.06 -0.28
N GLU A 51 -3.07 -13.45 0.81
CA GLU A 51 -3.72 -14.13 1.92
C GLU A 51 -4.69 -13.20 2.68
N VAL A 52 -4.33 -11.93 2.85
CA VAL A 52 -5.21 -10.89 3.42
C VAL A 52 -6.45 -10.71 2.55
N ALA A 53 -6.30 -10.61 1.23
CA ALA A 53 -7.40 -10.49 0.30
C ALA A 53 -8.33 -11.72 0.36
N LYS A 54 -7.77 -12.93 0.39
CA LYS A 54 -8.53 -14.18 0.53
C LYS A 54 -9.42 -14.17 1.78
N ARG A 55 -8.88 -13.75 2.93
CA ARG A 55 -9.64 -13.64 4.18
C ARG A 55 -10.74 -12.58 4.11
N GLY A 56 -10.49 -11.46 3.42
CA GLY A 56 -11.52 -10.46 3.17
C GLY A 56 -12.69 -11.04 2.35
N VAL A 57 -12.37 -11.80 1.30
CA VAL A 57 -13.39 -12.49 0.49
C VAL A 57 -14.17 -13.52 1.33
N GLU A 58 -13.48 -14.34 2.13
CA GLU A 58 -14.12 -15.30 3.03
C GLU A 58 -15.03 -14.61 4.06
N ALA A 59 -14.60 -13.48 4.62
CA ALA A 59 -15.40 -12.70 5.56
C ALA A 59 -16.64 -12.09 4.91
N PHE A 60 -16.54 -11.64 3.65
CA PHE A 60 -17.67 -11.13 2.88
C PHE A 60 -18.76 -12.20 2.72
N PHE A 61 -18.38 -13.39 2.24
CA PHE A 61 -19.33 -14.47 1.96
C PHE A 61 -19.88 -15.13 3.22
N SER A 62 -19.05 -15.29 4.26
CA SER A 62 -19.47 -15.93 5.51
C SER A 62 -20.34 -15.04 6.39
N LYS A 63 -20.51 -13.74 6.06
CA LYS A 63 -21.27 -12.77 6.86
C LYS A 63 -20.77 -12.66 8.32
N THR A 64 -19.58 -13.16 8.63
CA THR A 64 -19.04 -13.23 9.99
C THR A 64 -18.60 -11.87 10.51
N MET A 65 -18.33 -10.90 9.62
CA MET A 65 -17.99 -9.52 9.99
C MET A 65 -19.00 -8.51 9.45
N PHE A 66 -20.25 -8.55 9.95
CA PHE A 66 -21.19 -7.46 9.70
C PHE A 66 -20.75 -6.17 10.43
N GLY A 67 -20.65 -5.07 9.68
CA GLY A 67 -20.66 -3.70 10.20
C GLY A 67 -19.34 -2.92 10.23
N LYS A 68 -18.20 -3.50 9.82
CA LYS A 68 -16.94 -2.73 9.66
C LYS A 68 -16.17 -3.08 8.39
N PHE A 69 -15.88 -4.37 8.20
CA PHE A 69 -15.17 -4.87 7.01
C PHE A 69 -15.68 -6.27 6.65
N PRO A 70 -15.68 -6.66 5.37
CA PRO A 70 -15.29 -5.83 4.22
C PRO A 70 -16.35 -4.74 3.97
N THR A 71 -15.91 -3.56 3.52
CA THR A 71 -16.81 -2.44 3.19
C THR A 71 -16.58 -1.98 1.75
N THR A 72 -17.59 -1.39 1.12
CA THR A 72 -17.47 -0.85 -0.23
C THR A 72 -16.37 0.21 -0.28
N PHE A 73 -15.53 0.12 -1.30
CA PHE A 73 -14.48 1.11 -1.58
C PHE A 73 -15.03 2.11 -2.59
N GLU A 74 -15.24 3.35 -2.14
CA GLU A 74 -15.98 4.37 -2.89
C GLU A 74 -15.14 5.04 -3.99
N ASP A 75 -13.83 5.11 -3.82
CA ASP A 75 -12.94 5.79 -4.77
C ASP A 75 -12.51 4.86 -5.92
N THR A 76 -13.47 4.46 -6.73
CA THR A 76 -13.23 3.59 -7.89
C THR A 76 -12.47 4.29 -9.03
N GLN A 77 -12.35 5.63 -8.97
CA GLN A 77 -11.64 6.42 -9.98
C GLN A 77 -10.13 6.14 -9.97
N LEU A 78 -9.55 5.88 -8.79
CA LEU A 78 -8.14 5.52 -8.61
C LEU A 78 -7.74 4.26 -9.38
N PHE A 79 -8.68 3.34 -9.59
CA PHE A 79 -8.39 2.04 -10.18
C PHE A 79 -8.93 1.89 -11.62
N ASN A 80 -9.54 2.94 -12.18
CA ASN A 80 -10.14 2.94 -13.52
C ASN A 80 -11.07 1.73 -13.78
N VAL A 81 -11.70 1.18 -12.74
CA VAL A 81 -12.61 0.03 -12.81
C VAL A 81 -14.04 0.55 -12.86
N LYS A 82 -14.58 0.69 -14.07
CA LYS A 82 -15.90 1.29 -14.32
C LYS A 82 -17.09 0.39 -13.91
N SER A 83 -16.89 -0.89 -13.62
CA SER A 83 -17.98 -1.86 -13.45
C SER A 83 -17.88 -2.74 -12.19
N ASP A 84 -16.78 -2.69 -11.45
CA ASP A 84 -16.52 -3.68 -10.41
C ASP A 84 -16.80 -3.09 -9.02
N ILE A 85 -17.54 -3.83 -8.20
CA ILE A 85 -17.72 -3.49 -6.78
C ILE A 85 -16.39 -3.75 -6.09
N LEU A 86 -15.68 -2.68 -5.77
CA LEU A 86 -14.46 -2.76 -4.99
C LEU A 86 -14.82 -2.90 -3.50
N LEU A 87 -14.17 -3.85 -2.83
CA LEU A 87 -14.26 -4.04 -1.40
C LEU A 87 -12.92 -3.68 -0.77
N SER A 88 -12.98 -3.03 0.38
CA SER A 88 -11.82 -2.73 1.20
C SER A 88 -11.74 -3.68 2.39
N TRP A 89 -10.52 -4.06 2.75
CA TRP A 89 -10.20 -4.93 3.86
C TRP A 89 -8.89 -4.48 4.52
N PRO A 90 -8.80 -4.43 5.86
CA PRO A 90 -7.62 -3.93 6.55
C PRO A 90 -6.44 -4.90 6.42
N ILE A 91 -5.26 -4.32 6.17
CA ILE A 91 -3.96 -4.96 6.29
C ILE A 91 -3.25 -4.39 7.52
N MET A 92 -2.58 -5.25 8.30
CA MET A 92 -1.94 -4.83 9.54
C MET A 92 -0.42 -4.76 9.36
N SER A 93 0.19 -3.73 9.93
CA SER A 93 1.65 -3.54 9.98
C SER A 93 2.42 -4.67 10.65
N SER A 94 1.78 -5.35 11.62
CA SER A 94 2.37 -6.46 12.36
C SER A 94 2.58 -7.73 11.54
N GLY A 95 2.11 -7.78 10.29
CA GLY A 95 2.05 -8.99 9.47
C GLY A 95 1.02 -10.01 9.97
N LEU A 96 0.28 -9.68 11.03
CA LEU A 96 -0.84 -10.48 11.52
C LEU A 96 -2.10 -10.18 10.73
N PHE A 97 -3.01 -11.15 10.69
CA PHE A 97 -4.31 -10.94 10.03
C PHE A 97 -5.25 -10.17 10.94
N PHE A 98 -6.05 -9.28 10.32
CA PHE A 98 -7.12 -8.58 10.99
C PHE A 98 -8.09 -9.57 11.66
N LYS A 99 -8.24 -9.44 12.97
CA LYS A 99 -9.25 -10.13 13.77
C LYS A 99 -10.13 -9.06 14.40
N ARG A 100 -11.46 -9.22 14.31
CA ARG A 100 -12.38 -8.43 15.12
C ARG A 100 -12.05 -8.76 16.58
N THR A 101 -11.51 -7.82 17.34
CA THR A 101 -11.52 -7.94 18.81
C THR A 101 -12.98 -8.13 19.22
N PRO A 102 -13.34 -9.21 19.94
CA PRO A 102 -14.62 -9.23 20.64
C PRO A 102 -14.64 -7.96 21.46
N ARG A 103 -15.63 -7.09 21.27
CA ARG A 103 -15.79 -5.90 22.13
C ARG A 103 -15.78 -6.41 23.57
N GLU A 104 -14.79 -6.02 24.34
CA GLU A 104 -14.91 -5.99 25.80
C GLU A 104 -16.04 -5.00 26.07
N ILE A 105 -17.15 -5.52 26.55
CA ILE A 105 -18.26 -4.71 27.04
C ILE A 105 -17.80 -4.24 28.42
N SER A 106 -17.28 -3.02 28.50
CA SER A 106 -17.14 -2.29 29.77
C SER A 106 -18.35 -1.39 29.97
#